data_AF-A0AAU9CYL1-F1
#
_entry.id   AF-A0AAU9CYL1-F1
#
_cell.length_a   1.000
_cell.length_b   1.000
_cell.length_c   1.000
_cell.angle_alpha   90.00
_cell.angle_beta   90.00
_cell.angle_gamma   90.00
#
_symmetry.space_group_name_H-M   'P 1'
#
loop_
_entity.id
_entity.type
_entity.pdbx_description
1 polymer ?
#
loop_
_entity_poly.entity_id
_entity_poly.type
_entity_poly.pdbx_seq_one_letter_code
_entity_poly.pdbx_strand_id
1 'polypeptide(L)'
;MKLTPKPGKLLRLPLFLLLVFVPLVLGACQSSDDDDPPPFYQTADQLATTYDSKGEIDEAERQKIFSYYNKKQWDELETLFTSKNINGGWPPANGGYDVRDDTPLLSGQEYDRYSNALSGWDGQGEPPLGGSFTSPVKNGQAYSFGQRALNKPEAGYDFYFVIEVLKDLPFKGQSATVIPWFDQPGDGVQTMWKIPKDPNTGYPLTWNKMAELGYIKITIKKSPSGKYENLVGTVIQ
;
A
#
# COMPACT_ATOMS: atom_id res chain seq x y z
N MET A 1 -13.99 21.89 -80.99
CA MET A 1 -14.03 23.20 -81.66
C MET A 1 -15.44 23.76 -81.50
N LYS A 2 -15.60 24.87 -80.75
CA LYS A 2 -16.75 25.82 -80.76
C LYS A 2 -18.13 25.27 -80.34
N LEU A 3 -18.99 25.89 -79.52
CA LEU A 3 -19.19 27.27 -79.06
C LEU A 3 -20.00 27.24 -77.74
N THR A 4 -19.76 28.25 -76.89
CA THR A 4 -20.61 28.68 -75.75
C THR A 4 -22.04 29.08 -76.17
N PRO A 5 -22.98 29.13 -75.20
CA PRO A 5 -23.75 30.35 -75.03
C PRO A 5 -23.80 30.90 -73.59
N LYS A 6 -24.25 32.15 -73.54
CA LYS A 6 -24.11 33.25 -72.57
C LYS A 6 -24.99 33.15 -71.29
N PRO A 7 -24.73 34.01 -70.27
CA PRO A 7 -25.29 33.92 -68.93
C PRO A 7 -26.64 34.63 -68.77
N GLY A 8 -27.51 34.06 -67.93
CA GLY A 8 -28.82 34.60 -67.56
C GLY A 8 -28.84 35.17 -66.14
N LYS A 9 -28.96 36.50 -66.10
CA LYS A 9 -29.36 37.45 -65.03
C LYS A 9 -29.71 36.93 -63.62
N LEU A 10 -28.92 37.48 -62.69
CA LEU A 10 -29.23 37.98 -61.34
C LEU A 10 -30.73 38.17 -61.01
N LEU A 11 -31.19 37.53 -59.93
CA LEU A 11 -32.28 38.06 -59.11
C LEU A 11 -31.81 38.07 -57.65
N ARG A 12 -31.60 39.28 -57.11
CA ARG A 12 -31.35 39.53 -55.69
C ARG A 12 -32.69 39.54 -54.96
N LEU A 13 -32.81 38.81 -53.86
CA LEU A 13 -33.82 39.00 -52.81
C LEU A 13 -33.12 38.83 -51.43
N PRO A 14 -33.65 39.41 -50.35
CA PRO A 14 -32.85 40.13 -49.37
C PRO A 14 -32.43 39.23 -48.20
N LEU A 15 -31.29 39.60 -47.63
CA LEU A 15 -30.74 39.13 -46.37
C LEU A 15 -31.70 39.47 -45.23
N PHE A 16 -32.48 38.49 -44.76
CA PHE A 16 -33.13 38.55 -43.46
C PHE A 16 -32.21 37.89 -42.44
N LEU A 17 -31.55 38.72 -41.65
CA LEU A 17 -30.74 38.33 -40.51
C LEU A 17 -31.69 37.87 -39.38
N LEU A 18 -31.89 36.57 -39.24
CA LEU A 18 -32.64 35.99 -38.12
C LEU A 18 -31.68 35.88 -36.92
N LEU A 19 -31.75 36.85 -36.01
CA LEU A 19 -31.09 36.79 -34.70
C LEU A 19 -31.82 35.76 -33.83
N VAL A 20 -31.27 34.53 -33.78
CA VAL A 20 -31.71 33.52 -32.83
C VAL A 20 -31.09 33.84 -31.48
N PHE A 21 -31.92 34.31 -30.55
CA PHE A 21 -31.59 34.41 -29.14
C PHE A 21 -31.51 32.99 -28.56
N VAL A 22 -30.29 32.47 -28.39
CA VAL A 22 -30.07 31.23 -27.63
C VAL A 22 -29.96 31.61 -26.15
N PRO A 23 -30.89 31.20 -25.27
CA PRO A 23 -30.69 31.38 -23.85
C PRO A 23 -29.50 30.50 -23.43
N LEU A 24 -28.47 31.15 -22.90
CA LEU A 24 -27.33 30.51 -22.26
C LEU A 24 -27.84 29.88 -20.95
N VAL A 25 -28.31 28.64 -21.02
CA VAL A 25 -28.56 27.83 -19.82
C VAL A 25 -27.18 27.40 -19.33
N LEU A 26 -26.70 28.05 -18.26
CA LEU A 26 -25.62 27.53 -17.42
C LEU A 26 -26.11 26.22 -16.80
N GLY A 27 -25.96 25.13 -17.53
CA GLY A 27 -26.04 23.79 -17.00
C GLY A 27 -24.85 23.62 -16.06
N ALA A 28 -25.12 23.57 -14.76
CA ALA A 28 -24.18 23.03 -13.80
C ALA A 28 -23.81 21.62 -14.26
N CYS A 29 -22.53 21.40 -14.58
CA CYS A 29 -22.00 20.05 -14.69
C CYS A 29 -22.07 19.43 -13.28
N GLN A 30 -23.16 18.70 -13.00
CA GLN A 30 -23.10 17.61 -12.05
C GLN A 30 -22.19 16.56 -12.67
N SER A 31 -20.94 16.48 -12.20
CA SER A 31 -20.13 15.30 -12.38
C SER A 31 -20.88 14.15 -11.72
N SER A 32 -21.27 13.16 -12.51
CA SER A 32 -21.83 11.91 -12.00
C SER A 32 -20.77 11.20 -11.16
N ASP A 33 -21.00 11.15 -9.85
CA ASP A 33 -20.18 10.44 -8.85
C ASP A 33 -20.27 8.90 -8.97
N ASP A 34 -20.72 8.37 -10.12
CA ASP A 34 -21.12 6.97 -10.29
C ASP A 34 -20.04 6.06 -10.93
N ASP A 35 -18.85 6.60 -11.24
CA ASP A 35 -17.74 5.85 -11.86
C ASP A 35 -16.55 5.58 -10.91
N ASP A 36 -16.63 6.01 -9.64
CA ASP A 36 -15.58 5.70 -8.67
C ASP A 36 -15.68 4.23 -8.22
N PRO A 37 -14.56 3.48 -8.19
CA PRO A 37 -14.56 2.12 -7.66
C PRO A 37 -15.05 2.11 -6.21
N PRO A 38 -15.72 1.04 -5.76
CA PRO A 38 -16.24 0.97 -4.40
C PRO A 38 -15.11 1.22 -3.39
N PRO A 39 -15.39 1.97 -2.32
CA PRO A 39 -14.36 2.37 -1.37
C PRO A 39 -13.84 1.13 -0.61
N PHE A 40 -12.54 1.10 -0.29
CA PHE A 40 -11.93 -0.06 0.37
C PHE A 40 -12.45 -0.25 1.81
N TYR A 41 -12.75 0.86 2.48
CA TYR A 41 -13.48 0.91 3.73
C TYR A 41 -14.85 1.52 3.43
N GLN A 42 -15.90 1.07 4.09
CA GLN A 42 -17.26 1.55 3.77
C GLN A 42 -17.55 2.92 4.41
N THR A 43 -16.86 3.27 5.49
CA THR A 43 -17.06 4.55 6.19
C THR A 43 -15.74 5.13 6.70
N ALA A 44 -15.74 6.44 6.94
CA ALA A 44 -14.63 7.14 7.58
C ALA A 44 -14.31 6.58 8.97
N ASP A 45 -15.32 6.21 9.76
CA ASP A 45 -15.13 5.63 11.09
C ASP A 45 -14.47 4.24 11.02
N GLN A 46 -14.81 3.42 10.01
CA GLN A 46 -14.13 2.14 9.79
C GLN A 46 -12.64 2.34 9.49
N LEU A 47 -12.31 3.27 8.58
CA LEU A 47 -10.91 3.60 8.29
C LEU A 47 -10.20 4.17 9.53
N ALA A 48 -10.87 5.01 10.32
CA ALA A 48 -10.31 5.63 11.52
C ALA A 48 -9.86 4.65 12.59
N THR A 49 -10.47 3.45 12.66
CA THR A 49 -9.99 2.39 13.56
C THR A 49 -8.52 2.00 13.34
N THR A 50 -7.95 2.35 12.19
CA THR A 50 -6.58 1.99 11.80
C THR A 50 -5.53 3.05 12.13
N TYR A 51 -5.94 4.27 12.52
CA TYR A 51 -5.02 5.39 12.73
C TYR A 51 -5.40 6.31 13.90
N ASP A 52 -6.64 6.24 14.39
CA ASP A 52 -7.18 7.06 15.47
C ASP A 52 -7.67 6.20 16.64
N SER A 53 -6.75 5.43 17.23
CA SER A 53 -7.08 4.53 18.35
C SER A 53 -7.55 5.25 19.62
N LYS A 54 -7.34 6.56 19.72
CA LYS A 54 -7.74 7.40 20.85
C LYS A 54 -9.02 8.19 20.61
N GLY A 55 -9.55 8.21 19.37
CA GLY A 55 -10.72 9.00 19.01
C GLY A 55 -10.48 10.52 19.10
N GLU A 56 -9.24 10.95 18.83
CA GLU A 56 -8.82 12.36 18.93
C GLU A 56 -9.09 13.14 17.64
N ILE A 57 -9.33 12.47 16.51
CA ILE A 57 -9.54 13.10 15.21
C ILE A 57 -11.02 13.42 15.03
N ASP A 58 -11.36 14.68 14.75
CA ASP A 58 -12.76 15.09 14.55
C ASP A 58 -13.38 14.50 13.27
N GLU A 59 -14.72 14.51 13.20
CA GLU A 59 -15.47 13.91 12.10
C GLU A 59 -15.11 14.53 10.73
N ALA A 60 -14.93 15.85 10.65
CA ALA A 60 -14.61 16.51 9.39
C ALA A 60 -13.24 16.08 8.87
N GLU A 61 -12.25 15.94 9.75
CA GLU A 61 -10.93 15.42 9.41
C GLU A 61 -10.98 13.93 9.05
N ARG A 62 -11.77 13.10 9.75
CA ARG A 62 -11.98 11.69 9.36
C ARG A 62 -12.58 11.57 7.96
N GLN A 63 -13.57 12.39 7.62
CA GLN A 63 -14.17 12.40 6.28
C GLN A 63 -13.17 12.84 5.20
N LYS A 64 -12.33 13.83 5.51
CA LYS A 64 -11.26 14.26 4.60
C LYS A 64 -10.24 13.15 4.34
N ILE A 65 -9.76 12.50 5.40
CA ILE A 65 -8.82 11.35 5.31
C ILE A 65 -9.44 10.22 4.49
N PHE A 66 -10.70 9.88 4.76
CA PHE A 66 -11.45 8.86 4.04
C PHE A 66 -11.57 9.17 2.54
N SER A 67 -11.85 10.44 2.19
CA SER A 67 -11.93 10.87 0.79
C SER A 67 -10.59 10.73 0.06
N TYR A 68 -9.49 11.21 0.67
CA TYR A 68 -8.16 11.06 0.09
C TYR A 68 -7.77 9.60 -0.10
N TYR A 69 -8.06 8.76 0.89
CA TYR A 69 -7.74 7.35 0.86
C TYR A 69 -8.46 6.61 -0.28
N ASN A 70 -9.77 6.82 -0.45
CA ASN A 70 -10.52 6.16 -1.53
C ASN A 70 -10.14 6.67 -2.92
N LYS A 71 -9.78 7.96 -3.04
CA LYS A 71 -9.31 8.56 -4.29
C LYS A 71 -7.83 8.30 -4.58
N LYS A 72 -7.15 7.53 -3.72
CA LYS A 72 -5.71 7.24 -3.84
C LYS A 72 -4.83 8.50 -3.90
N GLN A 73 -5.25 9.55 -3.20
CA GLN A 73 -4.53 10.81 -3.05
C GLN A 73 -3.47 10.67 -1.96
N TRP A 74 -2.47 9.83 -2.25
CA TRP A 74 -1.47 9.40 -1.27
C TRP A 74 -0.57 10.54 -0.81
N ASP A 75 -0.16 11.42 -1.72
CA ASP A 75 0.68 12.58 -1.40
C ASP A 75 -0.02 13.55 -0.44
N GLU A 76 -1.31 13.82 -0.67
CA GLU A 76 -2.13 14.64 0.22
C GLU A 76 -2.35 13.99 1.58
N LEU A 77 -2.52 12.66 1.60
CA LEU A 77 -2.68 11.88 2.81
C LEU A 77 -1.38 11.85 3.64
N GLU A 78 -0.23 11.65 3.01
CA GLU A 78 1.08 11.67 3.65
C GLU A 78 1.41 13.05 4.22
N THR A 79 1.17 14.10 3.43
CA THR A 79 1.33 15.49 3.89
C THR A 79 0.47 15.77 5.12
N LEU A 80 -0.78 15.30 5.13
CA LEU A 80 -1.68 15.49 6.26
C LEU A 80 -1.20 14.74 7.51
N PHE A 81 -0.86 13.45 7.37
CA PHE A 81 -0.44 12.60 8.48
C PHE A 81 0.88 13.06 9.11
N THR A 82 1.84 13.45 8.28
CA THR A 82 3.15 13.94 8.75
C THR A 82 3.03 15.33 9.38
N SER A 83 2.35 16.29 8.75
CA SER A 83 2.23 17.66 9.27
C SER A 83 1.46 17.76 10.58
N LYS A 84 0.47 16.88 10.79
CA LYS A 84 -0.34 16.82 12.01
C LYS A 84 0.07 15.74 13.00
N ASN A 85 1.11 14.96 12.69
CA ASN A 85 1.56 13.81 13.47
C ASN A 85 0.43 12.80 13.78
N ILE A 86 -0.51 12.64 12.85
CA ILE A 86 -1.59 11.65 12.95
C ILE A 86 -0.94 10.27 12.80
N ASN A 87 -1.28 9.34 13.69
CA ASN A 87 -0.69 8.00 13.72
C ASN A 87 0.85 8.00 13.77
N GLY A 88 1.46 9.03 14.35
CA GLY A 88 2.92 9.20 14.36
C GLY A 88 3.54 9.37 12.97
N GLY A 89 2.77 9.82 11.99
CA GLY A 89 3.19 9.96 10.58
C GLY A 89 3.13 8.65 9.77
N TRP A 90 2.68 7.55 10.35
CA TRP A 90 2.49 6.29 9.63
C TRP A 90 1.16 6.28 8.84
N PRO A 91 1.12 5.63 7.66
CA PRO A 91 -0.09 5.58 6.86
C PRO A 91 -1.24 4.89 7.62
N PRO A 92 -2.51 5.23 7.30
CA PRO A 92 -3.65 4.48 7.79
C PRO A 92 -3.70 3.08 7.17
N ALA A 93 -4.65 2.26 7.62
CA ALA A 93 -4.91 0.93 7.09
C ALA A 93 -3.68 0.02 7.07
N ASN A 94 -2.80 0.15 8.07
CA ASN A 94 -1.52 -0.54 8.14
C ASN A 94 -0.65 -0.34 6.86
N GLY A 95 -0.78 0.80 6.19
CA GLY A 95 -0.03 1.11 4.96
C GLY A 95 -0.50 0.36 3.72
N GLY A 96 -1.71 -0.20 3.74
CA GLY A 96 -2.24 -0.96 2.62
C GLY A 96 -3.59 -0.46 2.11
N TYR A 97 -3.90 -0.76 0.85
CA TYR A 97 -5.23 -0.73 0.24
C TYR A 97 -5.52 -2.06 -0.47
N ASP A 98 -6.71 -2.26 -1.03
CA ASP A 98 -7.14 -3.58 -1.56
C ASP A 98 -7.01 -4.72 -0.53
N VAL A 99 -7.40 -4.42 0.72
CA VAL A 99 -7.20 -5.31 1.86
C VAL A 99 -8.00 -6.60 1.71
N ARG A 100 -7.33 -7.74 1.91
CA ARG A 100 -7.91 -9.08 1.92
C ARG A 100 -7.53 -9.79 3.20
N ASP A 101 -8.51 -9.89 4.09
CA ASP A 101 -8.39 -10.70 5.30
C ASP A 101 -8.37 -12.20 4.99
N ASP A 102 -8.01 -12.97 6.02
CA ASP A 102 -7.99 -14.42 6.03
C ASP A 102 -7.15 -15.07 4.92
N THR A 103 -6.11 -14.34 4.47
CA THR A 103 -5.14 -14.84 3.49
C THR A 103 -4.46 -16.09 4.05
N PRO A 104 -4.57 -17.25 3.39
CA PRO A 104 -3.97 -18.49 3.88
C PRO A 104 -2.45 -18.48 3.73
N LEU A 105 -1.77 -18.92 4.80
CA LEU A 105 -0.32 -19.11 4.86
C LEU A 105 -0.05 -20.62 4.79
N LEU A 106 0.25 -21.09 3.58
CA LEU A 106 0.29 -22.52 3.25
C LEU A 106 1.74 -22.98 3.06
N SER A 107 1.96 -24.28 3.31
CA SER A 107 3.26 -24.92 3.07
C SER A 107 3.74 -24.68 1.63
N GLY A 108 5.04 -24.41 1.49
CA GLY A 108 5.70 -24.10 0.22
C GLY A 108 5.57 -22.66 -0.26
N GLN A 109 4.81 -21.80 0.44
CA GLN A 109 4.83 -20.37 0.16
C GLN A 109 6.10 -19.72 0.70
N GLU A 110 6.61 -18.74 -0.05
CA GLU A 110 7.75 -17.93 0.36
C GLU A 110 7.34 -16.47 0.57
N TYR A 111 7.98 -15.87 1.55
CA TYR A 111 7.85 -14.46 1.90
C TYR A 111 9.22 -13.88 2.17
N ASP A 112 9.38 -12.57 2.10
CA ASP A 112 10.61 -11.91 2.46
C ASP A 112 10.37 -10.64 3.29
N ARG A 113 11.43 -10.19 3.95
CA ARG A 113 11.37 -9.05 4.86
C ARG A 113 12.72 -8.36 4.98
N TYR A 114 12.66 -7.04 5.01
CA TYR A 114 13.72 -6.18 5.54
C TYR A 114 13.46 -5.91 7.02
N SER A 115 14.46 -6.09 7.88
CA SER A 115 14.32 -5.85 9.32
C SER A 115 15.64 -5.49 9.97
N ASN A 116 15.56 -4.92 11.16
CA ASN A 116 16.64 -4.97 12.13
C ASN A 116 16.38 -6.11 13.12
N ALA A 117 17.41 -6.48 13.88
CA ALA A 117 17.22 -7.31 15.06
C ALA A 117 16.38 -6.58 16.12
N LEU A 118 15.72 -7.35 16.98
CA LEU A 118 15.03 -6.82 18.16
C LEU A 118 16.04 -6.15 19.11
N SER A 119 15.54 -5.16 19.86
CA SER A 119 16.35 -4.37 20.80
C SER A 119 17.07 -5.26 21.82
N GLY A 120 18.33 -4.94 22.12
CA GLY A 120 19.13 -5.66 23.11
C GLY A 120 19.99 -6.79 22.54
N TRP A 121 19.93 -7.06 21.23
CA TRP A 121 20.88 -7.94 20.57
C TRP A 121 22.27 -7.30 20.48
N ASP A 122 23.30 -8.07 20.87
CA ASP A 122 24.70 -7.63 20.93
C ASP A 122 25.47 -7.81 19.62
N GLY A 123 24.81 -8.34 18.58
CA GLY A 123 25.42 -8.64 17.29
C GLY A 123 26.07 -10.03 17.20
N GLN A 124 25.95 -10.87 18.23
CA GLN A 124 26.50 -12.22 18.26
C GLN A 124 25.42 -13.29 18.10
N GLY A 125 25.78 -14.38 17.42
CA GLY A 125 24.87 -15.51 17.18
C GLY A 125 23.73 -15.18 16.21
N GLU A 126 22.62 -15.91 16.35
CA GLU A 126 21.44 -15.69 15.52
C GLU A 126 20.72 -14.40 15.92
N PRO A 127 20.38 -13.51 14.97
CA PRO A 127 19.66 -12.29 15.29
C PRO A 127 18.23 -12.62 15.72
N PRO A 128 17.70 -11.99 16.77
CA PRO A 128 16.29 -12.07 17.11
C PRO A 128 15.49 -11.25 16.10
N LEU A 129 14.69 -11.91 15.27
CA LEU A 129 13.89 -11.32 14.20
C LEU A 129 12.41 -11.28 14.60
N GLY A 130 11.77 -10.12 14.42
CA GLY A 130 10.34 -9.94 14.74
C GLY A 130 9.57 -9.11 13.73
N GLY A 131 8.40 -8.62 14.16
CA GLY A 131 7.41 -7.98 13.31
C GLY A 131 6.48 -8.98 12.61
N SER A 132 5.46 -8.48 11.92
CA SER A 132 4.41 -9.31 11.30
C SER A 132 4.25 -9.08 9.79
N PHE A 133 4.82 -8.01 9.24
CA PHE A 133 4.67 -7.66 7.84
C PHE A 133 5.76 -8.30 6.98
N THR A 134 5.37 -8.88 5.86
CA THR A 134 6.27 -9.49 4.88
C THR A 134 5.79 -9.13 3.49
N SER A 135 6.60 -9.36 2.46
CA SER A 135 6.08 -9.38 1.09
C SER A 135 6.12 -10.80 0.55
N PRO A 136 5.10 -11.27 -0.19
CA PRO A 136 5.14 -12.59 -0.79
C PRO A 136 6.20 -12.64 -1.90
N VAL A 137 6.94 -13.74 -1.96
CA VAL A 137 7.85 -14.06 -3.06
C VAL A 137 7.11 -15.00 -4.01
N LYS A 138 6.86 -14.56 -5.24
CA LYS A 138 6.08 -15.33 -6.21
C LYS A 138 6.98 -15.80 -7.34
N ASN A 139 7.03 -17.10 -7.59
CA ASN A 139 7.86 -17.70 -8.63
C ASN A 139 9.35 -17.29 -8.51
N GLY A 140 9.85 -17.19 -7.29
CA GLY A 140 11.23 -16.74 -6.99
C GLY A 140 11.46 -15.24 -7.17
N GLN A 141 10.43 -14.45 -7.48
CA GLN A 141 10.53 -13.00 -7.67
C GLN A 141 10.05 -12.26 -6.42
N ALA A 142 10.94 -11.44 -5.88
CA ALA A 142 10.68 -10.51 -4.79
C ALA A 142 10.27 -9.13 -5.33
N TYR A 143 9.46 -8.40 -4.55
CA TYR A 143 9.25 -6.96 -4.78
C TYR A 143 10.53 -6.17 -4.50
N SER A 144 10.74 -5.11 -5.28
CA SER A 144 11.84 -4.17 -5.06
C SER A 144 11.72 -3.47 -3.70
N PHE A 145 12.80 -2.83 -3.24
CA PHE A 145 12.79 -2.10 -1.97
C PHE A 145 11.74 -0.98 -1.96
N GLY A 146 11.70 -0.15 -3.01
CA GLY A 146 10.75 0.97 -3.09
C GLY A 146 9.29 0.54 -3.14
N GLN A 147 9.01 -0.66 -3.63
CA GLN A 147 7.65 -1.20 -3.65
C GLN A 147 7.08 -1.53 -2.26
N ARG A 148 7.91 -1.45 -1.22
CA ARG A 148 7.55 -1.78 0.15
C ARG A 148 7.27 -0.56 1.03
N ALA A 149 7.49 0.65 0.49
CA ALA A 149 7.31 1.91 1.19
C ALA A 149 7.86 1.92 2.63
N LEU A 150 9.14 1.55 2.76
CA LEU A 150 9.81 1.41 4.04
C LEU A 150 10.34 2.75 4.56
N ASN A 151 10.26 2.96 5.88
CA ASN A 151 10.45 4.25 6.55
C ASN A 151 11.89 4.77 6.65
N LYS A 152 12.85 4.07 6.06
CA LYS A 152 14.26 4.44 6.02
C LYS A 152 14.88 3.87 4.74
N PRO A 153 16.02 4.41 4.27
CA PRO A 153 16.71 3.86 3.11
C PRO A 153 17.12 2.39 3.33
N GLU A 154 17.30 1.64 2.23
CA GLU A 154 17.64 0.21 2.25
C GLU A 154 18.86 -0.10 3.13
N ALA A 155 19.92 0.70 3.01
CA ALA A 155 21.14 0.58 3.83
C ALA A 155 20.92 0.81 5.34
N GLY A 156 19.74 1.31 5.74
CA GLY A 156 19.35 1.44 7.13
C GLY A 156 18.90 0.12 7.76
N TYR A 157 18.62 -0.93 6.97
CA TYR A 157 18.18 -2.24 7.45
C TYR A 157 19.35 -3.20 7.61
N ASP A 158 19.41 -3.90 8.74
CA ASP A 158 20.52 -4.81 9.03
C ASP A 158 20.38 -6.16 8.30
N PHE A 159 19.15 -6.59 8.01
CA PHE A 159 18.85 -7.87 7.38
C PHE A 159 17.82 -7.75 6.28
N TYR A 160 18.07 -8.49 5.19
CA TYR A 160 17.05 -8.93 4.26
C TYR A 160 17.04 -10.46 4.25
N PHE A 161 15.88 -11.06 4.53
CA PHE A 161 15.75 -12.51 4.66
C PHE A 161 14.49 -13.03 3.98
N VAL A 162 14.55 -14.30 3.58
CA VAL A 162 13.43 -15.07 3.03
C VAL A 162 12.93 -16.03 4.10
N ILE A 163 11.61 -16.18 4.16
CA ILE A 163 10.86 -17.05 5.04
C ILE A 163 10.13 -18.06 4.16
N GLU A 164 10.47 -19.33 4.31
CA GLU A 164 9.74 -20.44 3.70
C GLU A 164 8.75 -21.00 4.71
N VAL A 165 7.48 -21.14 4.32
CA VAL A 165 6.45 -21.78 5.14
C VAL A 165 6.58 -23.30 4.99
N LEU A 166 6.93 -24.00 6.06
CA LEU A 166 7.16 -25.45 6.04
C LEU A 166 5.86 -26.23 6.23
N LYS A 167 4.90 -25.67 6.96
CA LYS A 167 3.60 -26.29 7.27
C LYS A 167 2.50 -25.25 7.15
N ASP A 168 1.30 -25.67 6.79
CA ASP A 168 0.12 -24.81 6.86
C ASP A 168 0.00 -24.20 8.25
N LEU A 169 -0.09 -22.87 8.31
CA LEU A 169 -0.11 -22.18 9.59
C LEU A 169 -1.51 -22.22 10.21
N PRO A 170 -1.60 -22.35 11.54
CA PRO A 170 -2.88 -22.41 12.26
C PRO A 170 -3.56 -21.03 12.36
N PHE A 171 -3.00 -20.01 11.72
CA PHE A 171 -3.53 -18.65 11.64
C PHE A 171 -3.42 -18.14 10.21
N LYS A 172 -4.12 -17.03 9.94
CA LYS A 172 -4.17 -16.41 8.62
C LYS A 172 -3.43 -15.07 8.61
N GLY A 173 -3.16 -14.58 7.42
CA GLY A 173 -2.66 -13.23 7.21
C GLY A 173 -3.76 -12.27 6.76
N GLN A 174 -3.36 -11.03 6.58
CA GLN A 174 -4.07 -10.01 5.82
C GLN A 174 -3.16 -9.54 4.70
N SER A 175 -3.60 -9.64 3.45
CA SER A 175 -2.84 -9.15 2.30
C SER A 175 -3.37 -7.78 1.88
N ALA A 176 -2.48 -6.90 1.43
CA ALA A 176 -2.84 -5.59 0.90
C ALA A 176 -1.81 -5.12 -0.12
N THR A 177 -2.23 -4.25 -1.04
CA THR A 177 -1.31 -3.47 -1.88
C THR A 177 -0.73 -2.34 -1.06
N VAL A 178 0.58 -2.12 -1.13
CA VAL A 178 1.30 -1.12 -0.33
C VAL A 178 1.03 0.28 -0.87
N ILE A 179 0.65 1.20 0.02
CA ILE A 179 0.46 2.62 -0.31
C ILE A 179 1.84 3.27 -0.54
N PRO A 180 2.01 4.11 -1.57
CA PRO A 180 3.17 5.00 -1.70
C PRO A 180 3.31 5.89 -0.46
N TRP A 181 4.45 5.84 0.20
CA TRP A 181 4.70 6.54 1.47
C TRP A 181 6.21 6.68 1.71
N PHE A 182 6.63 7.59 2.59
CA PHE A 182 8.04 7.86 2.92
C PHE A 182 8.90 8.13 1.68
N ASP A 183 8.37 8.90 0.73
CA ASP A 183 8.98 9.19 -0.57
C ASP A 183 9.31 7.91 -1.40
N GLN A 184 8.61 6.81 -1.14
CA GLN A 184 8.75 5.55 -1.87
C GLN A 184 7.51 5.27 -2.73
N PRO A 185 7.70 4.62 -3.90
CA PRO A 185 6.62 4.42 -4.87
C PRO A 185 5.54 3.40 -4.45
N GLY A 186 5.76 2.53 -3.45
CA GLY A 186 4.75 1.56 -3.03
C GLY A 186 4.32 0.60 -4.15
N ASP A 187 3.04 0.21 -4.19
CA ASP A 187 2.44 -0.70 -5.17
C ASP A 187 2.97 -2.14 -5.16
N GLY A 188 3.81 -2.49 -4.19
CA GLY A 188 4.09 -3.90 -3.86
C GLY A 188 2.89 -4.55 -3.16
N VAL A 189 3.03 -5.85 -2.86
CA VAL A 189 2.07 -6.53 -1.96
C VAL A 189 2.75 -6.78 -0.63
N GLN A 190 2.01 -6.50 0.45
CA GLN A 190 2.37 -6.93 1.79
C GLN A 190 1.39 -7.98 2.31
N THR A 191 1.89 -8.81 3.20
CA THR A 191 1.10 -9.73 4.01
C THR A 191 1.46 -9.50 5.47
N MET A 192 0.48 -9.04 6.27
CA MET A 192 0.56 -9.02 7.72
C MET A 192 0.15 -10.39 8.26
N TRP A 193 1.06 -11.08 8.92
CA TRP A 193 0.79 -12.36 9.55
C TRP A 193 0.11 -12.11 10.91
N LYS A 194 -1.07 -12.70 11.15
CA LYS A 194 -1.74 -12.60 12.47
C LYS A 194 -1.11 -13.60 13.45
N ILE A 195 0.20 -13.44 13.69
CA ILE A 195 1.00 -14.34 14.52
C ILE A 195 0.42 -14.35 15.95
N PRO A 196 0.18 -15.53 16.55
CA PRO A 196 -0.27 -15.64 17.92
C PRO A 196 0.66 -14.93 18.90
N LYS A 197 0.08 -14.39 19.97
CA LYS A 197 0.86 -13.80 21.06
C LYS A 197 1.55 -14.89 21.87
N ASP A 198 2.80 -14.64 22.25
CA ASP A 198 3.50 -15.39 23.29
C ASP A 198 2.81 -15.11 24.64
N PRO A 199 2.34 -16.14 25.36
CA PRO A 199 1.68 -15.95 26.66
C PRO A 199 2.61 -15.36 27.73
N ASN A 200 3.93 -15.50 27.59
CA ASN A 200 4.90 -15.00 28.55
C ASN A 200 5.19 -13.50 28.37
N THR A 201 5.16 -13.01 27.13
CA THR A 201 5.55 -11.63 26.82
C THR A 201 4.38 -10.73 26.43
N GLY A 202 3.25 -11.33 25.98
CA GLY A 202 2.10 -10.60 25.44
C GLY A 202 2.31 -10.05 24.02
N TYR A 203 3.51 -10.22 23.43
CA TYR A 203 3.85 -9.82 22.07
C TYR A 203 3.68 -10.99 21.10
N PRO A 204 3.50 -10.73 19.79
CA PRO A 204 3.53 -11.79 18.78
C PRO A 204 4.81 -12.62 18.87
N LEU A 205 4.71 -13.93 18.61
CA LEU A 205 5.88 -14.81 18.53
C LEU A 205 6.89 -14.25 17.52
N THR A 206 8.19 -14.37 17.84
CA THR A 206 9.26 -13.99 16.93
C THR A 206 9.35 -14.94 15.74
N TRP A 207 9.98 -14.50 14.66
CA TRP A 207 10.27 -15.38 13.52
C TRP A 207 11.16 -16.55 13.95
N ASN A 208 12.14 -16.31 14.85
CA ASN A 208 12.97 -17.39 15.41
C ASN A 208 12.11 -18.43 16.16
N LYS A 209 11.13 -17.98 16.95
CA LYS A 209 10.27 -18.93 17.68
C LYS A 209 9.35 -19.72 16.74
N MET A 210 8.84 -19.07 15.70
CA MET A 210 8.08 -19.75 14.64
C MET A 210 8.95 -20.79 13.90
N ALA A 211 10.23 -20.48 13.70
CA ALA A 211 11.21 -21.40 13.11
C ALA A 211 11.46 -22.60 14.03
N GLU A 212 11.78 -22.38 15.31
CA GLU A 212 12.00 -23.42 16.34
C GLU A 212 10.80 -24.38 16.48
N LEU A 213 9.57 -23.88 16.30
CA LEU A 213 8.34 -24.69 16.31
C LEU A 213 8.14 -25.51 15.01
N GLY A 214 9.05 -25.38 14.04
CA GLY A 214 9.05 -26.07 12.75
C GLY A 214 7.96 -25.62 11.80
N TYR A 215 7.46 -24.37 11.94
CA TYR A 215 6.46 -23.81 11.02
C TYR A 215 7.08 -23.14 9.82
N ILE A 216 8.25 -22.52 10.00
CA ILE A 216 8.95 -21.79 8.96
C ILE A 216 10.44 -22.10 8.97
N LYS A 217 11.11 -21.79 7.87
CA LYS A 217 12.57 -21.73 7.77
C LYS A 217 12.94 -20.33 7.31
N ILE A 218 13.94 -19.73 7.96
CA ILE A 218 14.43 -18.40 7.59
C ILE A 218 15.81 -18.54 6.98
N THR A 219 16.08 -17.83 5.89
CA THR A 219 17.43 -17.70 5.33
C THR A 219 17.78 -16.23 5.21
N ILE A 220 18.85 -15.80 5.88
CA ILE A 220 19.39 -14.45 5.72
C ILE A 220 20.04 -14.35 4.34
N LYS A 221 19.52 -13.47 3.49
CA LYS A 221 19.97 -13.34 2.09
C LYS A 221 20.96 -12.20 1.89
N LYS A 222 20.85 -11.11 2.67
CA LYS A 222 21.74 -9.95 2.60
C LYS A 222 21.84 -9.24 3.95
N SER A 223 22.92 -8.49 4.15
CA SER A 223 23.01 -7.44 5.17
C SER A 223 23.03 -6.07 4.49
N PRO A 224 21.87 -5.43 4.24
CA PRO A 224 21.85 -4.17 3.49
C PRO A 224 22.69 -3.05 4.12
N SER A 225 22.80 -3.02 5.45
CA SER A 225 23.67 -2.09 6.18
C SER A 225 25.16 -2.43 6.11
N GLY A 226 25.53 -3.61 5.62
CA GLY A 226 26.89 -4.14 5.56
C GLY A 226 27.48 -4.54 6.93
N LYS A 227 26.73 -4.38 8.03
CA LYS A 227 27.24 -4.63 9.38
C LYS A 227 27.41 -6.11 9.72
N TYR A 228 26.59 -6.98 9.11
CA TYR A 228 26.46 -8.38 9.47
C TYR A 228 26.61 -9.31 8.26
N GLU A 229 27.53 -8.98 7.35
CA GLU A 229 27.82 -9.81 6.16
C GLU A 229 28.21 -11.26 6.52
N ASN A 230 28.82 -11.46 7.69
CA ASN A 230 29.16 -12.79 8.21
C ASN A 230 27.94 -13.66 8.52
N LEU A 231 26.73 -13.09 8.60
CA LEU A 231 25.47 -13.82 8.84
C LEU A 231 24.69 -14.09 7.54
N VAL A 232 25.18 -13.64 6.38
CA VAL A 232 24.56 -13.96 5.10
C VAL A 232 24.70 -15.46 4.83
N GLY A 233 23.59 -16.12 4.49
CA GLY A 233 23.51 -17.57 4.32
C GLY A 233 23.11 -18.33 5.59
N THR A 234 23.03 -17.66 6.75
CA THR A 234 22.51 -18.29 7.97
C THR A 234 21.08 -18.76 7.77
N VAL A 235 20.84 -20.02 8.18
CA VAL A 235 19.52 -20.66 8.20
C VAL A 235 19.07 -20.81 9.64
N ILE A 236 17.85 -20.36 9.94
CA ILE A 236 17.22 -20.48 11.26
C ILE A 236 16.01 -21.42 11.09
N GLN A 237 15.99 -22.52 11.85
CA GLN A 237 14.98 -23.59 11.81
C GLN A 237 14.86 -24.29 13.16
#